data_AF-A0A382SQ63-F1
#
_entry.id   AF-A0A382SQ63-F1
#
_cell.length_a   1.000
_cell.length_b   1.000
_cell.length_c   1.000
_cell.angle_alpha   90.00
_cell.angle_beta   90.00
_cell.angle_gamma   90.00
#
_symmetry.space_group_name_H-M   'P 1'
#
loop_
_entity.id
_entity.type
_entity.pdbx_description
1 polymer ?
#
loop_
_entity_poly.entity_id
_entity_poly.type
_entity_poly.pdbx_seq_one_letter_code
_entity_poly.pdbx_strand_id
1 'polypeptide(L)'
;MGRSIHHPVGLIHNSSSAYSGYTLLTNNGGNHATLLDMEGRVVHRWNSEEGIVYAYLLPSGNLLCRTKPSTDVELVQNLGGSSAALLEINWDSDVIWRYDDPMLHHDFVRLS
;
A
#
# COMPACT_ATOMS: atom_id res chain seq x y z
N MET A 1 16.82 -18.73 -18.42
CA MET A 1 15.73 -17.82 -18.81
C MET A 1 14.45 -18.64 -18.91
N GLY A 2 13.54 -18.48 -17.96
CA GLY A 2 12.29 -19.25 -17.90
C GLY A 2 11.14 -18.47 -18.52
N ARG A 3 10.44 -19.08 -19.48
CA ARG A 3 9.22 -18.53 -20.09
C ARG A 3 8.06 -18.70 -19.11
N SER A 4 7.38 -17.62 -18.74
CA SER A 4 6.14 -17.69 -17.96
C SER A 4 5.00 -18.23 -18.83
N ILE A 5 4.17 -19.12 -18.30
CA ILE A 5 2.94 -19.58 -18.96
C ILE A 5 1.80 -18.54 -18.87
N HIS A 6 1.96 -17.50 -18.05
CA HIS A 6 0.95 -16.46 -17.83
C HIS A 6 1.26 -15.14 -18.58
N HIS A 7 2.51 -14.88 -18.95
CA HIS A 7 2.92 -13.67 -19.65
C HIS A 7 3.84 -13.99 -20.83
N PRO A 8 3.37 -13.85 -22.09
CA PRO A 8 4.17 -14.15 -23.28
C PRO A 8 5.29 -13.12 -23.54
N VAL A 9 5.30 -12.01 -22.79
CA VAL A 9 6.27 -10.90 -22.90
C VAL A 9 6.71 -10.43 -21.51
N GLY A 10 7.92 -9.87 -21.40
CA GLY A 10 8.50 -9.37 -20.14
C GLY A 10 9.57 -10.29 -19.54
N LEU A 11 10.41 -9.74 -18.65
CA LEU A 11 11.42 -10.48 -17.88
C LEU A 11 10.89 -10.76 -16.47
N ILE A 12 10.77 -12.03 -16.11
CA ILE A 12 10.60 -12.45 -14.71
C ILE A 12 11.93 -13.01 -14.24
N HIS A 13 12.51 -12.40 -13.21
CA HIS A 13 13.81 -12.79 -12.68
C HIS A 13 13.81 -12.72 -11.15
N ASN A 14 14.14 -13.84 -10.51
CA ASN A 14 14.47 -13.94 -9.10
C ASN A 14 15.86 -14.60 -9.03
N SER A 15 16.84 -13.90 -8.47
CA SER A 15 18.22 -14.38 -8.32
C SER A 15 18.58 -14.51 -6.85
N SER A 16 19.61 -15.30 -6.55
CA SER A 16 20.17 -15.38 -5.19
C SER A 16 20.76 -14.06 -4.68
N SER A 17 20.99 -13.09 -5.55
CA SER A 17 21.42 -11.74 -5.18
C SER A 17 20.26 -10.80 -4.83
N ALA A 18 19.00 -11.22 -5.06
CA ALA A 18 17.84 -10.45 -4.66
C ALA A 18 17.70 -10.44 -3.13
N TYR A 19 17.25 -9.32 -2.58
CA TYR A 19 16.95 -9.24 -1.16
C TYR A 19 15.85 -10.24 -0.80
N SER A 20 16.10 -11.11 0.16
CA SER A 20 15.13 -12.10 0.62
C SER A 20 14.11 -11.42 1.54
N GLY A 21 12.87 -11.28 1.07
CA GLY A 21 11.81 -10.65 1.85
C GLY A 21 10.48 -10.63 1.12
N TYR A 22 9.63 -9.68 1.51
CA TYR A 22 8.33 -9.47 0.90
C TYR A 22 8.30 -8.11 0.18
N THR A 23 7.49 -8.03 -0.86
CA THR A 23 7.20 -6.77 -1.54
C THR A 23 5.79 -6.33 -1.19
N LEU A 24 5.65 -5.15 -0.58
CA LEU A 24 4.36 -4.50 -0.35
C LEU A 24 4.03 -3.60 -1.53
N LEU A 25 2.86 -3.79 -2.12
CA LEU A 25 2.36 -3.02 -3.25
C LEU A 25 1.06 -2.30 -2.90
N THR A 26 0.99 -1.02 -3.22
CA THR A 26 -0.24 -0.23 -3.26
C THR A 26 -0.42 0.31 -4.68
N ASN A 27 -1.67 0.44 -5.11
CA ASN A 27 -2.00 1.15 -6.34
C ASN A 27 -2.59 2.52 -5.99
N ASN A 28 -2.19 3.55 -6.74
CA ASN A 28 -2.78 4.87 -6.57
C ASN A 28 -4.28 4.81 -6.82
N GLY A 29 -5.09 5.30 -5.87
CA GLY A 29 -6.56 5.23 -5.92
C GLY A 29 -7.16 3.84 -5.65
N GLY A 30 -6.37 2.86 -5.22
CA GLY A 30 -6.87 1.53 -4.87
C GLY A 30 -7.47 1.42 -3.47
N ASN A 31 -8.13 0.28 -3.24
CA ASN A 31 -8.77 -0.08 -1.96
C ASN A 31 -8.01 -1.15 -1.17
N HIS A 32 -6.82 -1.56 -1.62
CA HIS A 32 -6.09 -2.61 -0.97
C HIS A 32 -4.57 -2.44 -1.10
N ALA A 33 -3.85 -3.01 -0.15
CA ALA A 33 -2.42 -3.25 -0.25
C ALA A 33 -2.18 -4.76 -0.38
N THR A 34 -1.27 -5.16 -1.26
CA THR A 34 -0.92 -6.57 -1.49
C THR A 34 0.51 -6.85 -1.02
N LEU A 35 0.68 -7.88 -0.19
CA LEU A 35 2.00 -8.40 0.16
C LEU A 35 2.32 -9.61 -0.73
N LEU A 36 3.45 -9.55 -1.42
CA LEU A 36 3.96 -10.62 -2.28
C LEU A 36 5.21 -11.26 -1.69
N ASP A 37 5.35 -12.57 -1.84
CA ASP A 37 6.62 -13.26 -1.62
C ASP A 37 7.55 -13.18 -2.85
N MET A 38 8.73 -13.80 -2.72
CA MET A 38 9.77 -13.81 -3.76
C MET A 38 9.37 -14.60 -5.03
N GLU A 39 8.36 -15.46 -4.93
CA GLU A 39 7.79 -16.19 -6.06
C GLU A 39 6.64 -15.43 -6.73
N GLY A 40 6.33 -14.22 -6.24
CA GLY A 40 5.22 -13.39 -6.72
C GLY A 40 3.85 -13.89 -6.27
N ARG A 41 3.77 -14.78 -5.27
CA ARG A 41 2.51 -15.25 -4.72
C ARG A 41 1.98 -14.22 -3.73
N VAL A 42 0.66 -14.05 -3.74
CA VAL A 42 -0.03 -13.21 -2.75
C VAL A 42 0.01 -13.91 -1.40
N VAL A 43 0.67 -13.28 -0.44
CA VAL A 43 0.76 -13.75 0.96
C VAL A 43 -0.41 -13.21 1.75
N HIS A 44 -0.73 -11.93 1.55
CA HIS A 44 -1.80 -11.26 2.28
C HIS A 44 -2.32 -10.03 1.51
N ARG A 45 -3.55 -9.61 1.82
CA ARG A 45 -4.16 -8.37 1.33
C ARG A 45 -4.95 -7.68 2.42
N TRP A 46 -4.59 -6.44 2.71
CA TRP A 46 -5.40 -5.53 3.52
C TRP A 46 -6.36 -4.78 2.63
N ASN A 47 -7.58 -4.53 3.11
CA ASN A 47 -8.60 -3.78 2.37
C ASN A 47 -9.11 -2.59 3.20
N SER A 48 -9.45 -1.50 2.52
CA SER A 48 -10.14 -0.35 3.13
C SER A 48 -11.03 0.32 2.09
N GLU A 49 -12.28 0.61 2.47
CA GLU A 49 -13.23 1.34 1.61
C GLU A 49 -12.77 2.78 1.36
N GLU A 50 -12.06 3.37 2.33
CA GLU A 50 -11.45 4.71 2.22
C GLU A 50 -10.21 4.74 1.33
N GLY A 51 -9.72 3.58 0.92
CA GLY A 51 -8.56 3.43 0.05
C GLY A 51 -7.24 3.19 0.79
N ILE A 52 -6.27 2.65 0.05
CA ILE A 52 -4.90 2.43 0.51
C ILE A 52 -3.95 2.87 -0.61
N VAL A 53 -3.41 4.09 -0.51
CA VAL A 53 -2.65 4.73 -1.59
C VAL A 53 -1.14 4.61 -1.39
N TYR A 54 -0.67 4.71 -0.16
CA TYR A 54 0.75 4.65 0.22
C TYR A 54 0.87 4.10 1.62
N ALA A 55 1.67 3.06 1.82
CA ALA A 55 1.64 2.29 3.06
C ALA A 55 3.02 1.78 3.47
N TYR A 56 3.19 1.64 4.79
CA TYR A 56 4.31 0.96 5.41
C TYR A 56 3.81 -0.25 6.21
N LEU A 57 4.50 -1.38 6.06
CA LEU A 57 4.34 -2.52 6.96
C LEU A 57 5.13 -2.24 8.24
N LEU A 58 4.44 -2.23 9.38
CA LEU A 58 5.02 -1.99 10.69
C LEU A 58 5.60 -3.28 11.29
N PRO A 59 6.55 -3.19 12.24
CA PRO A 59 7.08 -4.37 12.94
C PRO A 59 6.03 -5.22 13.66
N SER A 60 4.88 -4.64 14.01
CA SER A 60 3.74 -5.36 14.59
C SER A 60 3.00 -6.26 13.59
N GLY A 61 3.25 -6.11 12.29
CA GLY A 61 2.48 -6.73 11.21
C GLY A 61 1.29 -5.90 10.73
N ASN A 62 1.04 -4.74 11.35
CA ASN A 62 0.01 -3.80 10.91
C ASN A 62 0.48 -2.98 9.69
N LEU A 63 -0.45 -2.46 8.92
CA LEU A 63 -0.18 -1.40 7.96
C LEU A 63 -0.41 -0.03 8.57
N LEU A 64 0.47 0.91 8.29
CA LEU A 64 0.19 2.34 8.41
C LEU A 64 0.09 2.91 7.00
N CYS A 65 -1.02 3.54 6.65
CA CYS A 65 -1.27 3.97 5.28
C CYS A 65 -2.06 5.27 5.14
N ARG A 66 -1.93 5.90 3.96
CA ARG A 66 -2.78 7.00 3.49
C ARG A 66 -4.04 6.48 2.80
N THR A 67 -5.16 7.18 3.04
CA THR A 67 -6.43 7.00 2.33
C THR A 67 -6.47 7.76 1.00
N LYS A 68 -7.58 7.65 0.27
CA LYS A 68 -7.87 8.51 -0.88
C LYS A 68 -8.04 9.97 -0.48
N PRO A 69 -7.91 10.92 -1.45
CA PRO A 69 -8.19 12.34 -1.21
C PRO A 69 -9.59 12.59 -0.65
N SER A 70 -9.74 13.66 0.14
CA SER A 70 -11.06 14.13 0.57
C SER A 70 -11.89 14.60 -0.62
N THR A 71 -13.19 14.25 -0.62
CA THR A 71 -14.19 14.75 -1.58
C THR A 71 -14.84 16.06 -1.13
N ASP A 72 -14.49 16.56 0.04
CA ASP A 72 -15.15 17.73 0.63
C ASP A 72 -14.27 18.98 0.56
N VAL A 73 -12.97 18.82 0.29
CA VAL A 73 -12.03 19.94 0.19
C VAL A 73 -11.53 20.13 -1.24
N GLU A 74 -12.19 21.03 -1.96
CA GLU A 74 -11.96 21.31 -3.38
C GLU A 74 -10.48 21.61 -3.72
N LEU A 75 -9.77 22.28 -2.81
CA LEU A 75 -8.36 22.65 -2.98
C LEU A 75 -7.44 21.45 -3.27
N VAL A 76 -7.75 20.26 -2.73
CA VAL A 76 -6.88 19.08 -2.79
C VAL A 76 -7.41 17.95 -3.69
N GLN A 77 -8.67 18.02 -4.13
CA GLN A 77 -9.35 16.93 -4.86
C GLN A 77 -8.62 16.48 -6.13
N ASN A 78 -7.92 17.39 -6.81
CA ASN A 78 -7.23 17.12 -8.07
C ASN A 78 -5.71 17.19 -7.96
N LEU A 79 -5.19 17.29 -6.73
CA LEU A 79 -3.75 17.32 -6.49
C LEU A 79 -3.23 15.91 -6.24
N GLY A 80 -2.24 15.50 -7.05
CA GLY A 80 -1.60 14.21 -6.94
C GLY A 80 -0.90 14.04 -5.59
N GLY A 81 -1.25 12.98 -4.87
CA GLY A 81 -0.71 12.67 -3.54
C GLY A 81 -1.68 12.96 -2.39
N SER A 82 -2.69 13.79 -2.61
CA SER A 82 -3.68 14.16 -1.58
C SER A 82 -4.33 12.94 -0.91
N SER A 83 -4.64 13.08 0.37
CA SER A 83 -5.26 12.04 1.20
C SER A 83 -6.13 12.68 2.26
N ALA A 84 -7.16 11.98 2.73
CA ALA A 84 -8.05 12.48 3.77
C ALA A 84 -7.58 12.13 5.19
N ALA A 85 -6.83 11.03 5.33
CA ALA A 85 -6.45 10.48 6.62
C ALA A 85 -5.23 9.55 6.54
N LEU A 86 -4.65 9.28 7.70
CA LEU A 86 -3.81 8.13 7.98
C LEU A 86 -4.60 7.07 8.74
N LEU A 87 -4.40 5.80 8.39
CA LEU A 87 -4.96 4.64 9.07
C LEU A 87 -3.84 3.72 9.53
N GLU A 88 -3.94 3.22 10.76
CA GLU A 88 -3.28 1.97 11.13
C GLU A 88 -4.31 0.84 11.04
N ILE A 89 -4.01 -0.15 10.20
CA ILE A 89 -4.87 -1.28 9.90
C ILE A 89 -4.18 -2.56 10.39
N ASN A 90 -4.88 -3.37 11.18
CA ASN A 90 -4.36 -4.65 11.67
C ASN A 90 -4.36 -5.73 10.56
N TRP A 91 -3.91 -6.94 10.88
CA TRP A 91 -3.87 -8.06 9.94
C TRP A 91 -5.23 -8.46 9.35
N ASP A 92 -6.32 -8.25 10.08
CA ASP A 92 -7.67 -8.63 9.66
C ASP A 92 -8.40 -7.52 8.86
N SER A 93 -7.68 -6.45 8.52
CA SER A 93 -8.20 -5.23 7.89
C SER A 93 -9.07 -4.34 8.79
N ASP A 94 -9.00 -4.49 10.11
CA ASP A 94 -9.64 -3.56 11.03
C ASP A 94 -8.78 -2.30 11.22
N VAL A 95 -9.42 -1.14 11.19
CA VAL A 95 -8.79 0.14 11.55
C VAL A 95 -8.65 0.20 13.07
N ILE A 96 -7.42 0.20 13.57
CA ILE A 96 -7.11 0.24 15.01
C ILE A 96 -6.61 1.62 15.46
N TRP A 97 -6.22 2.48 14.52
CA TRP A 97 -5.89 3.87 14.77
C TRP A 97 -6.15 4.72 13.53
N ARG A 98 -6.49 5.98 13.74
CA ARG A 98 -6.82 6.94 12.68
C ARG A 98 -6.33 8.34 13.04
N TYR A 99 -5.88 9.07 12.02
CA TYR A 99 -5.68 10.51 12.07
C TYR A 99 -6.28 11.17 10.83
N ASP A 100 -7.28 12.04 11.05
CA ASP A 100 -7.94 12.80 10.00
C ASP A 100 -7.23 14.12 9.73
N ASP A 101 -6.80 14.32 8.49
CA ASP A 101 -6.24 15.57 8.01
C ASP A 101 -6.49 15.68 6.50
N PRO A 102 -7.49 16.46 6.06
CA PRO A 102 -7.83 16.56 4.65
C PRO A 102 -6.75 17.26 3.81
N MET A 103 -5.72 17.86 4.44
CA MET A 103 -4.61 18.54 3.77
C MET A 103 -3.36 17.67 3.61
N LEU A 104 -3.43 16.40 4.00
CA LEU A 104 -2.31 15.47 3.88
C LEU A 104 -1.97 15.19 2.40
N HIS A 105 -0.68 15.22 2.03
CA HIS A 105 -0.31 15.32 0.60
C HIS A 105 0.78 14.37 0.06
N HIS A 106 1.90 14.10 0.73
CA HIS A 106 2.98 13.31 0.08
C HIS A 106 3.50 12.16 0.88
N ASP A 107 3.79 12.40 2.15
CA ASP A 107 4.51 11.43 2.95
C ASP A 107 4.13 11.58 4.42
N PHE A 108 4.44 10.57 5.19
CA PHE A 108 4.29 10.54 6.64
C PHE A 108 5.36 9.63 7.22
N VAL A 109 5.75 9.86 8.47
CA VAL A 109 6.67 8.99 9.19
C VAL A 109 6.15 8.74 10.59
N ARG A 110 6.20 7.48 11.03
CA ARG A 110 5.96 7.14 12.43
C ARG A 110 7.26 7.39 13.19
N LEU A 111 7.24 8.34 14.11
CA LEU A 111 8.37 8.59 15.01
C LEU A 111 8.43 7.49 16.08
N SER A 112 9.65 7.11 16.44
CA SER A 112 9.99 6.11 17.47
C SER A 112 10.62 6.76 18.68
#